data_AF-A0A1Q7H502-F1
#
_entry.id   AF-A0A1Q7H502-F1
#
_cell.length_a   1.000
_cell.length_b   1.000
_cell.length_c   1.000
_cell.angle_alpha   90.00
_cell.angle_beta   90.00
_cell.angle_gamma   90.00
#
_symmetry.space_group_name_H-M   'P 1'
#
loop_
_entity.id
_entity.type
_entity.pdbx_description
1 polymer ?
#
loop_
_entity_poly.entity_id
_entity_poly.type
_entity_poly.pdbx_seq_one_letter_code
_entity_poly.pdbx_strand_id
1 'polypeptide(L)'
;MDAEGRRAAPDQGVLGLGLTSPAALPPLAEYDGDRQLRDEYAVLGYLASCHPMALFAATLRAVRPVPAPELLRHVGKVVACAGMLTTGKPVHTIHDEPMEFVTFDDGAGLIETVLFPEVYRRAAPLLFGPGPYLLRGKVEESYGAVTLTVTALERLDRYAKRRGLPWQET
;
A
#
# COMPACT_ATOMS: atom_id res chain seq x y z
N MET A 1 10.53 -81.48 -33.03
CA MET A 1 11.91 -81.38 -32.54
C MET A 1 12.54 -80.16 -33.16
N ASP A 2 12.72 -79.01 -32.53
CA ASP A 2 12.43 -78.46 -31.20
C ASP A 2 12.45 -76.93 -31.47
N ALA A 3 11.42 -76.18 -31.07
CA ALA A 3 11.42 -75.31 -29.89
C ALA A 3 12.71 -74.43 -29.84
N GLU A 4 12.68 -73.10 -29.92
CA GLU A 4 11.79 -72.15 -29.25
C GLU A 4 11.68 -70.85 -30.04
N GLY A 5 10.43 -70.39 -30.19
CA GLY A 5 10.12 -69.04 -30.63
C GLY A 5 10.33 -68.05 -29.49
N ARG A 6 11.22 -67.07 -29.71
CA ARG A 6 11.18 -65.81 -28.94
C ARG A 6 10.02 -64.97 -29.46
N ARG A 7 8.88 -65.03 -28.77
CA ARG A 7 7.84 -64.00 -28.87
C ARG A 7 8.45 -62.67 -28.42
N ALA A 8 8.69 -61.76 -29.37
CA ALA A 8 8.87 -60.36 -29.05
C ALA A 8 7.56 -59.84 -28.45
N ALA A 9 7.62 -59.38 -27.20
CA ALA A 9 6.50 -58.72 -26.55
C ALA A 9 6.11 -57.48 -27.36
N PRO A 10 4.80 -57.20 -27.55
CA PRO A 10 4.40 -55.93 -28.14
C PRO A 10 4.86 -54.81 -27.20
N ASP A 11 5.61 -53.88 -27.75
CA ASP A 11 6.00 -52.60 -27.14
C ASP A 11 4.73 -51.77 -26.90
N GLN A 12 4.00 -52.13 -25.83
CA GLN A 12 2.78 -51.45 -25.45
C GLN A 12 3.13 -50.26 -24.57
N GLY A 13 3.18 -49.12 -25.24
CA GLY A 13 2.61 -47.90 -24.69
C GLY A 13 3.53 -47.07 -23.83
N VAL A 14 4.66 -46.64 -24.38
CA VAL A 14 5.11 -45.29 -24.05
C VAL A 14 4.04 -44.35 -24.61
N LEU A 15 3.21 -43.78 -23.72
CA LEU A 15 2.40 -42.62 -24.03
C LEU A 15 3.38 -41.53 -24.46
N GLY A 16 3.56 -41.42 -25.78
CA GLY A 16 4.23 -40.31 -26.40
C GLY A 16 3.47 -39.06 -26.01
N LEU A 17 3.88 -38.43 -24.91
CA LEU A 17 3.77 -37.01 -24.70
C LEU A 17 4.63 -36.37 -25.79
N GLY A 18 4.15 -36.45 -27.04
CA GLY A 18 4.65 -35.63 -28.11
C GLY A 18 4.49 -34.22 -27.59
N LEU A 19 5.62 -33.62 -27.23
CA LEU A 19 5.68 -32.21 -26.88
C LEU A 19 5.07 -31.49 -28.07
N THR A 20 3.82 -31.07 -27.93
CA THR A 20 3.16 -30.24 -28.92
C THR A 20 4.10 -29.07 -29.11
N SER A 21 4.67 -28.92 -30.30
CA SER A 21 5.57 -27.83 -30.61
C SER A 21 4.91 -26.56 -30.07
N PRO A 22 5.56 -25.79 -29.17
CA PRO A 22 4.88 -24.71 -28.50
C PRO A 22 4.37 -23.76 -29.58
N ALA A 23 3.05 -23.65 -29.68
CA ALA A 23 2.43 -22.72 -30.59
C ALA A 23 3.04 -21.35 -30.32
N ALA A 24 3.57 -20.70 -31.36
CA ALA A 24 4.21 -19.41 -31.21
C ALA A 24 3.20 -18.46 -30.54
N LEU A 25 3.52 -18.01 -29.33
CA LEU A 25 2.67 -17.08 -28.60
C LEU A 25 2.53 -15.80 -29.43
N PRO A 26 1.33 -15.19 -29.51
CA PRO A 26 1.19 -13.90 -30.15
C PRO A 26 2.11 -12.91 -29.44
N PRO A 27 2.89 -12.10 -30.19
CA PRO A 27 3.75 -11.10 -29.57
C PRO A 27 2.87 -10.10 -28.82
N LEU A 28 3.05 -10.01 -27.51
CA LEU A 28 2.38 -9.03 -26.68
C LEU A 28 3.41 -7.95 -26.30
N ALA A 29 3.02 -6.68 -26.44
CA ALA A 29 3.83 -5.60 -25.93
C ALA A 29 3.82 -5.65 -24.39
N GLU A 30 4.99 -5.49 -23.79
CA GLU A 30 5.07 -5.26 -22.35
C GLU A 30 4.38 -3.94 -21.99
N TYR A 31 3.72 -3.91 -20.85
CA TYR A 31 3.12 -2.69 -20.34
C TYR A 31 4.20 -1.70 -19.91
N ASP A 32 3.85 -0.42 -19.92
CA ASP A 32 4.68 0.57 -19.23
C ASP A 32 4.70 0.27 -17.73
N GLY A 33 5.80 0.62 -17.06
CA GLY A 33 6.01 0.24 -15.66
C GLY A 33 4.96 0.82 -14.69
N ASP A 34 4.44 2.02 -14.95
CA ASP A 34 3.40 2.62 -14.08
C ASP A 34 2.09 1.85 -14.21
N ARG A 35 1.67 1.55 -15.45
CA ARG A 35 0.51 0.70 -15.72
C ARG A 35 0.66 -0.68 -15.12
N GLN A 36 1.82 -1.31 -15.25
CA GLN A 36 2.06 -2.64 -14.69
C GLN A 36 1.86 -2.64 -13.16
N LEU A 37 2.40 -1.64 -12.46
CA LEU A 37 2.21 -1.53 -11.00
C LEU A 37 0.75 -1.25 -10.64
N ARG A 38 0.04 -0.39 -11.39
CA ARG A 38 -1.39 -0.15 -11.13
C ARG A 38 -2.22 -1.41 -11.30
N ASP A 39 -2.02 -2.11 -12.42
CA ASP A 39 -2.73 -3.36 -12.70
C ASP A 39 -2.40 -4.43 -11.63
N GLU A 40 -1.14 -4.53 -11.20
CA GLU A 40 -0.72 -5.42 -10.10
C GLU A 40 -1.44 -5.07 -8.80
N TYR A 41 -1.45 -3.79 -8.41
CA TYR A 41 -2.11 -3.34 -7.19
C TYR A 41 -3.63 -3.52 -7.24
N ALA A 42 -4.26 -3.27 -8.39
CA ALA A 42 -5.70 -3.45 -8.57
C ALA A 42 -6.13 -4.91 -8.43
N VAL A 43 -5.30 -5.85 -8.90
CA VAL A 43 -5.61 -7.29 -8.86
C VAL A 43 -5.23 -7.91 -7.51
N LEU A 44 -4.05 -7.57 -6.98
CA LEU A 44 -3.48 -8.22 -5.79
C LEU A 44 -3.79 -7.48 -4.49
N GLY A 45 -4.06 -6.18 -4.55
CA GLY A 45 -4.16 -5.31 -3.36
C GLY A 45 -2.80 -4.96 -2.72
N TYR A 46 -1.69 -5.39 -3.31
CA TYR A 46 -0.33 -5.07 -2.89
C TYR A 46 0.63 -5.06 -4.10
N LEU A 47 1.84 -4.57 -3.90
CA LEU A 47 2.91 -4.56 -4.89
C LEU A 47 4.09 -5.37 -4.36
N ALA A 48 4.60 -6.31 -5.17
CA ALA A 48 5.74 -7.13 -4.76
C ALA A 48 7.08 -6.36 -4.81
N SER A 49 7.17 -5.35 -5.67
CA SER A 49 8.42 -4.66 -6.01
C SER A 49 8.67 -3.38 -5.20
N CYS A 50 7.62 -2.74 -4.68
CA CYS A 50 7.73 -1.46 -3.98
C CYS A 50 6.52 -1.18 -3.09
N HIS A 51 6.59 -0.11 -2.30
CA HIS A 51 5.46 0.32 -1.47
C HIS A 51 4.38 1.03 -2.34
N PRO A 52 3.07 0.79 -2.14
CA PRO A 52 2.01 1.38 -2.96
C PRO A 52 1.96 2.92 -2.96
N MET A 53 2.58 3.60 -2.00
CA MET A 53 2.77 5.06 -2.04
C MET A 53 3.53 5.53 -3.30
N ALA A 54 4.32 4.66 -3.94
CA ALA A 54 5.02 4.93 -5.19
C ALA A 54 4.08 5.31 -6.34
N LEU A 55 2.86 4.75 -6.38
CA LEU A 55 1.82 5.04 -7.38
C LEU A 55 1.36 6.51 -7.36
N PHE A 56 1.64 7.22 -6.25
CA PHE A 56 1.22 8.60 -6.02
C PHE A 56 2.42 9.58 -5.95
N ALA A 57 3.60 9.16 -6.41
CA ALA A 57 4.83 9.95 -6.27
C ALA A 57 4.72 11.37 -6.86
N ALA A 58 4.01 11.55 -7.97
CA ALA A 58 3.79 12.88 -8.56
C ALA A 58 3.01 13.82 -7.64
N THR A 59 1.91 13.33 -7.04
CA THR A 59 1.10 14.06 -6.08
C THR A 59 1.90 14.36 -4.81
N LEU A 60 2.61 13.36 -4.28
CA LEU A 60 3.42 13.49 -3.06
C LEU A 60 4.56 14.50 -3.23
N ARG A 61 5.21 14.54 -4.41
CA ARG A 61 6.21 15.57 -4.74
C ARG A 61 5.64 16.98 -4.71
N ALA A 62 4.39 17.18 -5.13
CA ALA A 62 3.75 18.49 -5.06
C ALA A 62 3.38 18.90 -3.63
N VAL A 63 2.95 17.93 -2.81
CA VAL A 63 2.59 18.14 -1.39
C VAL A 63 3.82 18.37 -0.51
N ARG A 64 4.91 17.65 -0.77
CA ARG A 64 6.15 17.60 0.05
C ARG A 64 5.88 17.22 1.51
N PRO A 65 5.26 16.05 1.79
CA PRO A 65 5.10 15.58 3.15
C PRO A 65 6.46 15.27 3.79
N VAL A 66 6.56 15.44 5.11
CA VAL A 66 7.71 15.01 5.90
C VAL A 66 7.64 13.48 6.04
N PRO A 67 8.72 12.75 5.69
CA PRO A 67 8.74 11.31 5.82
C PRO A 67 8.89 10.88 7.29
N ALA A 68 8.39 9.70 7.63
CA ALA A 68 8.32 9.20 9.01
C ALA A 68 9.68 9.24 9.74
N PRO A 69 10.82 8.81 9.14
CA PRO A 69 12.12 8.84 9.79
C PRO A 69 12.62 10.25 10.14
N GLU A 70 12.07 11.29 9.52
CA GLU A 70 12.48 12.68 9.77
C GLU A 70 11.69 13.33 10.89
N LEU A 71 10.56 12.76 11.34
CA LEU A 71 9.64 13.39 12.29
C LEU A 71 10.32 13.86 13.57
N LEU A 72 11.28 13.10 14.11
CA LEU A 72 12.02 13.49 15.31
C LEU A 72 12.69 14.88 15.19
N ARG A 73 13.10 15.29 13.98
CA ARG A 73 13.71 16.61 13.72
C ARG A 73 12.68 17.76 13.72
N HIS A 74 11.40 17.41 13.74
CA HIS A 74 10.27 18.32 13.68
C HIS A 74 9.49 18.40 15.00
N VAL A 75 10.00 17.84 16.11
CA VAL A 75 9.36 17.93 17.43
C VAL A 75 9.01 19.39 17.77
N GLY A 76 7.78 19.60 18.23
CA GLY A 76 7.20 20.90 18.54
C GLY A 76 6.66 21.67 17.32
N LYS A 77 6.90 21.21 16.09
CA LYS A 77 6.45 21.87 14.86
C LYS A 77 5.20 21.20 14.30
N VAL A 78 4.41 21.98 13.55
CA VAL A 78 3.31 21.46 12.75
C VAL A 78 3.82 21.09 11.37
N VAL A 79 3.61 19.84 10.96
CA VAL A 79 4.05 19.28 9.68
C VAL A 79 2.89 18.63 8.93
N ALA A 80 3.09 18.39 7.64
CA ALA A 80 2.24 17.53 6.85
C ALA A 80 2.96 16.19 6.63
N CYS A 81 2.24 15.08 6.77
CA CYS A 81 2.71 13.73 6.49
C CYS A 81 1.71 13.05 5.57
N ALA A 82 2.13 12.04 4.81
CA ALA A 82 1.21 11.25 3.99
C ALA A 82 1.54 9.77 4.14
N GLY A 83 0.50 8.93 4.23
CA GLY A 83 0.70 7.50 4.43
C GLY A 83 -0.59 6.71 4.21
N MET A 84 -0.43 5.40 4.10
CA MET A 84 -1.52 4.44 4.06
C MET A 84 -1.90 4.00 5.47
N LEU A 85 -3.19 3.80 5.72
CA LEU A 85 -3.69 3.35 7.01
C LEU A 85 -3.24 1.90 7.25
N THR A 86 -2.49 1.68 8.34
CA THR A 86 -2.00 0.36 8.73
C THR A 86 -2.87 -0.27 9.80
N THR A 87 -3.13 0.47 10.88
CA THR A 87 -3.98 -0.01 11.98
C THR A 87 -4.53 1.16 12.79
N GLY A 88 -5.65 0.93 13.46
CA GLY A 88 -6.32 1.89 14.34
C GLY A 88 -6.75 1.21 15.63
N LYS A 89 -6.63 1.92 16.75
CA LYS A 89 -7.08 1.48 18.07
C LYS A 89 -7.99 2.55 18.67
N PRO A 90 -9.33 2.37 18.55
CA PRO A 90 -10.29 3.22 19.22
C PRO A 90 -10.14 3.09 20.74
N VAL A 91 -10.07 4.21 21.43
CA VAL A 91 -9.96 4.29 22.89
C VAL A 91 -10.79 5.46 23.40
N HIS A 92 -10.94 5.54 24.72
CA HIS A 92 -11.63 6.65 25.37
C HIS A 92 -10.63 7.43 26.24
N THR A 93 -10.82 8.74 26.30
CA THR A 93 -10.08 9.60 27.23
C THR A 93 -10.49 9.33 28.68
N ILE A 94 -9.79 9.93 29.63
CA ILE A 94 -10.17 9.92 31.05
C ILE A 94 -11.56 10.54 31.33
N HIS A 95 -12.05 11.37 30.40
CA HIS A 95 -13.37 12.00 30.45
C HIS A 95 -14.42 11.24 29.63
N ASP A 96 -14.12 9.99 29.25
CA ASP A 96 -14.98 9.10 28.46
C ASP A 96 -15.33 9.64 27.06
N GLU A 97 -14.49 10.50 26.49
CA GLU A 97 -14.64 10.94 25.10
C GLU A 97 -13.87 10.02 24.14
N PRO A 98 -14.46 9.66 22.99
CA PRO A 98 -13.82 8.75 22.04
C PRO A 98 -12.65 9.43 21.32
N MET A 99 -11.54 8.71 21.20
CA MET A 99 -10.34 9.11 20.47
C MET A 99 -9.70 7.87 19.83
N GLU A 100 -8.67 8.05 19.01
CA GLU A 100 -8.03 6.91 18.35
C GLU A 100 -6.52 7.08 18.23
N PHE A 101 -5.79 5.99 18.46
CA PHE A 101 -4.40 5.86 18.04
C PHE A 101 -4.37 5.19 16.67
N VAL A 102 -3.77 5.84 15.68
CA VAL A 102 -3.74 5.33 14.31
C VAL A 102 -2.32 5.34 13.79
N THR A 103 -1.91 4.24 13.18
CA THR A 103 -0.60 4.08 12.56
C THR A 103 -0.75 4.13 11.04
N PHE A 104 0.07 4.94 10.39
CA PHE A 104 0.16 5.00 8.92
C PHE A 104 1.54 4.57 8.44
N ASP A 105 1.65 4.07 7.22
CA ASP A 105 2.90 3.72 6.56
C ASP A 105 3.11 4.60 5.31
N ASP A 106 4.23 5.31 5.24
CA ASP A 106 4.60 6.14 4.09
C ASP A 106 5.56 5.46 3.10
N GLY A 107 5.96 4.22 3.41
CA GLY A 107 6.96 3.43 2.68
C GLY A 107 8.41 3.70 3.09
N ALA A 108 8.67 4.76 3.87
CA ALA A 108 9.94 5.01 4.53
C ALA A 108 9.91 4.61 6.02
N GLY A 109 8.72 4.59 6.63
CA GLY A 109 8.50 4.08 7.97
C GLY A 109 7.06 4.31 8.48
N LEU A 110 6.85 3.91 9.73
CA LEU A 110 5.56 4.07 10.41
C LEU A 110 5.43 5.47 11.03
N ILE A 111 4.25 6.06 10.84
CA ILE A 111 3.83 7.33 11.43
C ILE A 111 2.80 7.00 12.51
N GLU A 112 3.21 7.07 13.76
CA GLU A 112 2.31 6.94 14.90
C GLU A 112 1.53 8.24 15.11
N THR A 113 0.20 8.15 15.20
CA THR A 113 -0.67 9.33 15.28
C THR A 113 -1.69 9.23 16.39
N VAL A 114 -2.12 10.40 16.86
CA VAL A 114 -3.18 10.54 17.86
C VAL A 114 -4.28 11.42 17.29
N LEU A 115 -5.51 10.90 17.25
CA LEU A 115 -6.72 11.65 16.92
C LEU A 115 -7.51 11.90 18.20
N PHE A 116 -7.33 13.08 18.80
CA PHE A 116 -8.13 13.52 19.95
C PHE A 116 -9.60 13.72 19.58
N PRO A 117 -10.54 13.73 20.57
CA PRO A 117 -11.98 13.62 20.30
C PRO A 117 -12.55 14.58 19.25
N GLU A 118 -12.12 15.84 19.25
CA GLU A 118 -12.57 16.82 18.26
C GLU A 118 -12.19 16.43 16.83
N VAL A 119 -10.97 15.91 16.65
CA VAL A 119 -10.44 15.48 15.36
C VAL A 119 -11.02 14.12 14.99
N TYR A 120 -11.08 13.18 15.94
CA TYR A 120 -11.65 11.85 15.76
C TYR A 120 -13.08 11.90 15.21
N ARG A 121 -13.96 12.73 15.78
CA ARG A 121 -15.35 12.87 15.30
C ARG A 121 -15.46 13.29 13.83
N ARG A 122 -14.48 14.04 13.31
CA ARG A 122 -14.42 14.50 11.92
C ARG A 122 -13.69 13.52 11.01
N ALA A 123 -12.66 12.85 11.53
CA ALA A 123 -11.73 12.02 10.77
C ALA A 123 -12.14 10.55 10.69
N ALA A 124 -12.83 10.01 11.71
CA ALA A 124 -13.23 8.61 11.75
C ALA A 124 -14.05 8.17 10.51
N PRO A 125 -15.01 8.97 9.99
CA PRO A 125 -15.72 8.61 8.76
C PRO A 125 -14.84 8.62 7.49
N LEU A 126 -13.63 9.16 7.56
CA LEU A 126 -12.68 9.22 6.45
C LEU A 126 -11.74 8.01 6.44
N LEU A 127 -11.49 7.39 7.59
CA LEU A 127 -10.57 6.27 7.79
C LEU A 127 -11.18 4.94 7.31
N PHE A 128 -11.55 4.86 6.03
CA PHE A 128 -12.05 3.65 5.40
C PHE A 128 -11.11 3.20 4.28
N GLY A 129 -10.72 1.93 4.33
CA GLY A 129 -9.75 1.34 3.40
C GLY A 129 -8.33 1.87 3.61
N PRO A 130 -7.37 1.34 2.84
CA PRO A 130 -5.93 1.55 3.07
C PRO A 130 -5.46 2.99 2.80
N GLY A 131 -6.25 3.84 2.15
CA GLY A 131 -5.86 5.22 1.82
C GLY A 131 -5.45 5.39 0.36
N PRO A 132 -4.45 6.25 0.05
CA PRO A 132 -3.59 7.01 0.96
C PRO A 132 -4.24 8.26 1.59
N TYR A 133 -3.70 8.69 2.73
CA TYR A 133 -4.16 9.82 3.52
C TYR A 133 -3.12 10.93 3.60
N LEU A 134 -3.59 12.17 3.69
CA LEU A 134 -2.80 13.35 4.04
C LEU A 134 -3.15 13.78 5.47
N LEU A 135 -2.11 13.90 6.28
CA LEU A 135 -2.18 14.23 7.69
C LEU A 135 -1.51 15.58 7.92
N ARG A 136 -2.09 16.41 8.79
CA ARG A 136 -1.43 17.61 9.31
C ARG A 136 -1.54 17.60 10.82
N GLY A 137 -0.41 17.75 11.50
CA GLY A 137 -0.38 17.66 12.95
C GLY A 137 0.88 18.23 13.56
N LYS A 138 0.88 18.34 14.88
CA LYS A 138 2.04 18.72 15.66
C LYS A 138 2.84 17.47 15.99
N VAL A 139 4.14 17.49 15.73
CA VAL A 139 5.01 16.41 16.17
C VAL A 139 5.30 16.58 17.65
N GLU A 140 5.08 15.53 18.41
CA GLU A 140 5.33 15.45 19.84
C GLU A 140 6.26 14.26 20.13
N GLU A 141 7.03 14.38 21.20
CA GLU A 141 7.92 13.31 21.64
C GLU A 141 7.69 13.11 23.14
N SER A 142 7.61 11.84 23.54
CA SER A 142 7.44 11.46 24.94
C SER A 142 8.14 10.13 25.18
N TYR A 143 9.12 10.14 26.09
CA TYR A 143 9.90 8.96 26.47
C TYR A 143 10.57 8.27 25.28
N GLY A 144 11.03 9.03 24.29
CA GLY A 144 11.66 8.53 23.06
C GLY A 144 10.68 8.13 21.96
N ALA A 145 9.37 8.10 22.23
CA ALA A 145 8.35 7.83 21.22
C ALA A 145 7.93 9.12 20.52
N VAL A 146 8.03 9.15 19.19
CA VAL A 146 7.60 10.28 18.36
C VAL A 146 6.19 10.00 17.86
N THR A 147 5.28 10.95 18.08
CA THR A 147 3.90 10.87 17.60
C THR A 147 3.49 12.14 16.87
N LEU A 148 2.54 12.00 15.94
CA LEU A 148 1.89 13.14 15.29
C LEU A 148 0.51 13.32 15.91
N THR A 149 0.34 14.39 16.70
CA THR A 149 -0.97 14.82 17.17
C THR A 149 -1.71 15.48 16.01
N VAL A 150 -2.66 14.76 15.43
CA VAL A 150 -3.34 15.13 14.19
C VAL A 150 -4.30 16.28 14.46
N THR A 151 -4.23 17.30 13.60
CA THR A 151 -5.14 18.46 13.60
C THR A 151 -6.08 18.45 12.40
N ALA A 152 -5.66 17.85 11.29
CA ALA A 152 -6.48 17.63 10.11
C ALA A 152 -6.07 16.33 9.42
N LEU A 153 -7.06 15.62 8.91
CA LEU A 153 -6.91 14.38 8.16
C LEU A 153 -7.83 14.41 6.95
N GLU A 154 -7.33 14.01 5.80
CA GLU A 154 -8.13 13.85 4.59
C GLU A 154 -7.56 12.78 3.66
N ARG A 155 -8.39 12.23 2.77
CA ARG A 155 -7.90 11.33 1.73
C ARG A 155 -7.12 12.12 0.68
N LEU A 156 -6.00 11.57 0.23
CA LEU A 156 -5.10 12.25 -0.71
C LEU A 156 -5.77 12.51 -2.07
N ASP A 157 -6.68 11.63 -2.50
CA ASP A 157 -7.46 11.78 -3.74
C ASP A 157 -8.33 13.04 -3.73
N ARG A 158 -9.04 13.25 -2.61
CA ARG A 158 -9.89 14.43 -2.41
C ARG A 158 -9.04 15.70 -2.32
N TYR A 159 -7.89 15.63 -1.65
CA TYR A 159 -6.95 16.75 -1.59
C TYR A 159 -6.44 17.13 -2.98
N ALA A 160 -5.98 16.15 -3.74
CA ALA A 160 -5.41 16.34 -5.07
C ALA A 160 -6.44 16.95 -6.02
N LYS A 161 -7.65 16.38 -6.08
CA LYS A 161 -8.76 16.91 -6.90
C LYS A 161 -9.11 18.36 -6.52
N ARG A 162 -9.20 18.68 -5.22
CA ARG A 162 -9.52 20.03 -4.75
C ARG A 162 -8.41 21.05 -5.06
N ARG A 163 -7.16 20.62 -5.09
CA ARG A 163 -5.99 21.47 -5.34
C ARG A 163 -5.52 21.47 -6.80
N GLY A 164 -6.18 20.72 -7.69
CA GLY A 164 -5.75 20.57 -9.08
C GLY A 164 -4.40 19.89 -9.23
N LEU A 165 -4.03 19.01 -8.30
CA LEU A 165 -2.77 18.25 -8.36
C LEU A 165 -2.94 17.02 -9.25
N PRO A 166 -1.84 16.50 -9.83
CA PRO A 166 -1.88 15.24 -10.57
C PRO A 166 -2.50 14.13 -9.71
N TRP A 167 -3.46 13.42 -10.27
CA TRP A 167 -4.09 12.27 -9.65
C TRP A 167 -4.39 11.22 -10.72
N GLN A 168 -4.05 9.97 -10.41
CA GLN A 168 -4.38 8.82 -11.24
C GLN A 168 -4.97 7.75 -10.34
N GLU A 169 -6.06 7.13 -10.79
CA GLU A 169 -6.71 6.05 -10.05
C GLU A 169 -5.84 4.79 -10.08
N THR A 170 -5.94 4.02 -9.01
CA THR A 170 -5.31 2.71 -8.86
C THR A 170 -6.24 1.62 -9.35
#